data_AF-A0A0C9W5S2-F1
#
_entry.id   AF-A0A0C9W5S2-F1
#
_cell.length_a   1.000
_cell.length_b   1.000
_cell.length_c   1.000
_cell.angle_alpha   90.00
_cell.angle_beta   90.00
_cell.angle_gamma   90.00
#
_symmetry.space_group_name_H-M   'P 1'
#
loop_
_entity.id
_entity.type
_entity.pdbx_description
1 polymer ?
#
loop_
_entity_poly.entity_id
_entity_poly.type
_entity_poly.pdbx_seq_one_letter_code
_entity_poly.pdbx_strand_id
1 'polypeptide(L)'
;ALLQFKPAPMYILDEIDAALDLSHTQHIGHLFRTRFKGSQFIVVSLKEGLFTNANVLFRTRFRDGTSIVERTADRSGSSLYASGEHANEHEGAGGRRPRRAVAVV
;
A
#
# COMPACT_ATOMS: atom_id res chain seq x y z
N ALA A 1 20.20 8.72 0.50
CA ALA A 1 21.64 8.43 0.54
C ALA A 1 21.92 6.94 0.82
N LEU A 2 21.38 6.33 1.89
CA LEU A 2 21.71 4.95 2.29
C LEU A 2 21.41 3.87 1.23
N LEU A 3 20.28 3.98 0.52
CA LEU A 3 19.84 2.99 -0.48
C LEU A 3 20.61 3.06 -1.82
N GLN A 4 21.46 4.08 -2.03
CA GLN A 4 22.14 4.32 -3.31
C GLN A 4 23.60 3.85 -3.30
N PHE A 5 24.22 3.68 -2.13
CA PHE A 5 25.65 3.34 -2.04
C PHE A 5 25.94 1.86 -2.34
N LYS A 6 25.00 0.97 -1.99
CA LYS A 6 24.99 -0.45 -2.37
C LYS A 6 23.53 -0.93 -2.40
N PRO A 7 22.83 -0.81 -3.54
CA PRO A 7 21.41 -1.13 -3.60
C PRO A 7 21.19 -2.61 -3.32
N ALA A 8 20.22 -2.92 -2.46
CA ALA A 8 19.77 -4.28 -2.22
C ALA A 8 18.81 -4.70 -3.35
N PRO A 9 18.73 -6.00 -3.69
CA PRO A 9 17.77 -6.47 -4.69
C PRO A 9 16.32 -6.30 -4.22
N MET A 10 16.07 -6.14 -2.92
CA MET A 10 14.74 -6.03 -2.33
C MET A 10 14.74 -5.12 -1.09
N TYR A 11 13.66 -4.36 -0.93
CA TYR A 11 13.36 -3.53 0.25
C TYR A 11 11.94 -3.82 0.75
N ILE A 12 11.79 -3.89 2.07
CA ILE A 12 10.48 -4.02 2.74
C ILE A 12 10.31 -2.82 3.67
N LEU A 13 9.24 -2.06 3.50
CA LEU A 13 8.95 -0.84 4.23
C LEU A 13 7.57 -0.98 4.90
N ASP A 14 7.51 -0.89 6.23
CA ASP A 14 6.26 -1.00 6.99
C ASP A 14 5.85 0.35 7.56
N GLU A 15 4.68 0.85 7.13
CA GLU A 15 4.01 2.04 7.65
C GLU A 15 4.86 3.33 7.65
N ILE A 16 5.78 3.44 6.69
CA ILE A 16 6.70 4.59 6.54
C ILE A 16 6.00 5.93 6.26
N ASP A 17 4.72 5.89 5.95
CA ASP A 17 3.89 7.00 5.49
C ASP A 17 2.81 7.43 6.49
N ALA A 18 2.82 6.87 7.71
CA ALA A 18 1.81 7.15 8.73
C ALA A 18 1.60 8.66 8.97
N ALA A 19 2.70 9.41 9.03
CA ALA A 19 2.70 10.86 9.29
C ALA A 19 2.64 11.73 8.03
N LEU A 20 2.54 11.12 6.85
CA LEU A 20 2.60 11.83 5.57
C LEU A 20 1.21 12.09 4.98
N ASP A 21 1.09 13.18 4.24
CA ASP A 21 -0.10 13.53 3.47
C ASP A 21 -0.10 12.87 2.07
N LEU A 22 -1.16 13.11 1.30
CA LEU A 22 -1.30 12.54 -0.04
C LEU A 22 -0.20 13.01 -1.00
N SER A 23 0.20 14.28 -0.93
CA SER A 23 1.25 14.85 -1.81
C SER A 23 2.59 14.18 -1.59
N HIS A 24 3.00 14.04 -0.32
CA HIS A 24 4.25 13.38 0.04
C HIS A 24 4.24 11.88 -0.30
N THR A 25 3.13 11.19 -0.08
CA THR A 25 3.03 9.76 -0.43
C THR A 25 3.07 9.52 -1.95
N GLN A 26 2.46 10.39 -2.75
CA GLN A 26 2.59 10.36 -4.21
C GLN A 26 4.04 10.56 -4.66
N HIS A 27 4.76 11.53 -4.07
CA HIS A 27 6.17 11.76 -4.39
C HIS A 27 7.05 10.57 -4.04
N ILE A 28 6.84 9.92 -2.89
CA ILE A 28 7.57 8.72 -2.51
C ILE A 28 7.30 7.57 -3.50
N GLY A 29 6.04 7.33 -3.87
CA GLY A 29 5.68 6.34 -4.87
C GLY A 29 6.37 6.58 -6.22
N HIS A 30 6.44 7.84 -6.65
CA HIS A 30 7.16 8.24 -7.86
C HIS A 30 8.67 7.98 -7.75
N LEU A 31 9.28 8.24 -6.59
CA LEU A 31 10.71 7.99 -6.35
C LEU A 31 11.04 6.50 -6.43
N PHE A 32 10.22 5.61 -5.86
CA PHE A 32 10.42 4.16 -5.97
C PHE A 32 10.47 3.71 -7.43
N ARG A 33 9.50 4.15 -8.24
CA ARG A 33 9.39 3.78 -9.65
C ARG A 33 10.54 4.30 -10.52
N THR A 34 11.05 5.49 -10.23
CA THR A 34 11.99 6.19 -11.12
C THR A 34 13.45 6.03 -10.72
N ARG A 35 13.76 6.00 -9.42
CA ARG A 35 15.14 6.02 -8.91
C ARG A 35 15.71 4.64 -8.58
N PHE A 36 14.88 3.62 -8.39
CA PHE A 36 15.32 2.31 -7.92
C PHE A 36 14.95 1.16 -8.87
N LYS A 37 15.16 1.34 -10.17
CA LYS A 37 14.77 0.35 -11.22
C LYS A 37 15.39 -1.04 -11.09
N GLY A 38 16.43 -1.22 -10.26
CA GLY A 38 17.10 -2.50 -10.02
C GLY A 38 16.72 -3.19 -8.71
N SER A 39 15.74 -2.65 -7.97
CA SER A 39 15.35 -3.13 -6.64
C SER A 39 13.84 -3.31 -6.56
N GLN A 40 13.38 -4.39 -5.95
CA GLN A 40 11.96 -4.61 -5.67
C GLN A 40 11.56 -3.92 -4.36
N PHE A 41 10.40 -3.25 -4.34
CA PHE A 41 9.86 -2.65 -3.12
C PHE A 41 8.57 -3.34 -2.71
N ILE A 42 8.52 -3.80 -1.47
CA ILE A 42 7.29 -4.23 -0.79
C ILE A 42 6.99 -3.19 0.28
N VAL A 43 5.88 -2.47 0.12
CA VAL A 43 5.50 -1.37 0.99
C VAL A 43 4.16 -1.67 1.64
N VAL A 44 4.16 -1.82 2.96
CA VAL A 44 2.93 -1.93 3.76
C VAL A 44 2.48 -0.52 4.11
N SER A 45 1.29 -0.15 3.69
CA SER A 45 0.78 1.21 3.83
C SER A 45 -0.74 1.23 3.95
N LEU A 46 -1.24 2.33 4.52
CA LEU A 46 -2.67 2.65 4.59
C LEU A 46 -3.05 3.86 3.70
N LYS A 47 -2.09 4.47 2.98
CA LYS A 47 -2.32 5.70 2.21
C LYS A 47 -2.44 5.43 0.71
N GLU A 48 -3.47 6.03 0.12
CA GLU A 48 -3.74 5.92 -1.31
C GLU A 48 -2.57 6.36 -2.21
N GLY A 49 -1.80 7.37 -1.79
CA GLY A 49 -0.71 7.91 -2.59
C GLY A 49 0.36 6.89 -2.97
N LEU A 50 0.59 5.87 -2.14
CA LEU A 50 1.50 4.77 -2.46
C LEU A 50 0.82 3.69 -3.32
N PHE A 51 -0.48 3.49 -3.16
CA PHE A 51 -1.23 2.47 -3.90
C PHE A 51 -1.32 2.79 -5.38
N THR A 52 -1.54 4.06 -5.74
CA THR A 52 -1.66 4.49 -7.14
C THR A 52 -0.37 4.34 -7.94
N ASN A 53 0.78 4.27 -7.25
CA ASN A 53 2.09 4.12 -7.86
C ASN A 53 2.58 2.67 -7.92
N ALA A 54 1.80 1.73 -7.36
CA ALA A 54 2.18 0.32 -7.28
C ALA A 54 1.94 -0.44 -8.60
N ASN A 55 2.82 -1.39 -8.87
CA ASN A 55 2.70 -2.29 -10.02
C ASN A 55 1.69 -3.41 -9.71
N VAL A 56 1.67 -3.85 -8.45
CA VAL A 56 0.75 -4.87 -7.94
C VAL A 56 0.27 -4.46 -6.56
N LEU A 57 -1.03 -4.60 -6.31
CA LEU A 57 -1.61 -4.40 -4.99
C LEU A 57 -1.99 -5.75 -4.38
N PHE A 58 -1.61 -5.93 -3.12
CA PHE A 58 -2.05 -7.05 -2.30
C PHE A 58 -2.89 -6.52 -1.14
N ARG A 59 -4.11 -7.05 -1.00
CA ARG A 59 -5.00 -6.72 0.10
C ARG A 59 -5.02 -7.88 1.09
N THR A 60 -4.83 -7.56 2.37
CA THR A 60 -4.98 -8.54 3.43
C THR A 60 -6.36 -8.40 4.09
N ARG A 61 -7.02 -9.51 4.36
CA ARG A 61 -8.25 -9.54 5.15
C ARG A 61 -8.24 -10.74 6.09
N PHE A 62 -8.76 -10.55 7.28
CA PHE A 62 -8.96 -11.62 8.24
C PHE A 62 -10.41 -12.12 8.15
N ARG A 63 -10.59 -13.41 7.86
CA ARG A 63 -11.91 -14.04 7.74
C ARG A 63 -11.84 -15.44 8.33
N ASP A 64 -12.79 -15.78 9.19
CA ASP A 64 -12.94 -17.13 9.75
C ASP A 64 -11.63 -17.67 10.37
N GLY A 65 -10.94 -16.83 11.16
CA GLY A 65 -9.67 -17.20 11.82
C GLY A 65 -8.45 -17.21 10.89
N THR A 66 -8.62 -16.92 9.61
CA THR A 66 -7.58 -17.08 8.57
C THR A 66 -7.25 -15.74 7.90
N SER A 67 -5.97 -15.47 7.71
CA SER A 67 -5.49 -14.34 6.91
C SER A 67 -5.53 -14.68 5.43
N ILE A 68 -6.34 -13.95 4.67
CA ILE A 68 -6.51 -14.09 3.23
C ILE A 68 -5.79 -12.93 2.53
N VAL A 69 -5.08 -13.25 1.44
CA VAL A 69 -4.38 -12.28 0.60
C VAL A 69 -5.02 -12.26 -0.78
N GLU A 70 -5.44 -11.09 -1.25
CA GLU A 70 -6.03 -10.88 -2.57
C GLU A 70 -5.11 -10.02 -3.42
N ARG A 71 -4.74 -10.52 -4.60
CA ARG A 71 -3.87 -9.80 -5.55
C ARG A 71 -4.73 -9.05 -6.58
N THR A 72 -4.45 -7.77 -6.78
CA THR A 72 -4.98 -6.96 -7.86
C THR A 72 -3.81 -6.48 -8.73
N ALA A 73 -3.85 -6.82 -10.01
CA ALA A 73 -2.89 -6.34 -11.00
C ALA A 73 -3.64 -5.60 -12.09
N ASP A 74 -4.09 -4.39 -11.80
CA ASP A 74 -4.60 -3.51 -12.84
C ASP A 74 -4.49 -2.03 -12.45
N ARG A 75 -4.30 -1.17 -13.46
CA ARG A 75 -3.97 0.26 -13.32
C ARG A 75 -5.13 1.14 -12.84
N SER A 76 -6.29 0.56 -12.59
CA SER A 76 -7.52 1.21 -12.10
C SER A 76 -7.57 1.25 -10.57
N GLY A 77 -6.46 1.68 -9.94
CA GLY A 77 -6.25 1.67 -8.49
C GLY A 77 -7.25 2.50 -7.67
N SER A 78 -8.00 3.44 -8.27
CA SER A 78 -8.96 4.27 -7.53
C SER A 78 -10.32 3.59 -7.29
N SER A 79 -10.78 2.74 -8.22
CA SER A 79 -12.15 2.18 -8.15
C SER A 79 -12.34 1.18 -7.00
N LEU A 80 -11.29 0.44 -6.64
CA LEU A 80 -11.33 -0.61 -5.60
C LEU A 80 -11.17 -0.09 -4.17
N TYR A 81 -10.74 1.17 -4.00
CA TYR A 81 -10.69 1.84 -2.70
C TYR A 81 -12.00 2.60 -2.42
N ALA A 82 -12.56 3.28 -3.43
CA ALA A 82 -13.83 4.01 -3.32
C ALA A 82 -15.00 3.11 -2.89
N SER A 83 -15.03 1.85 -3.33
CA SER A 83 -16.06 0.88 -2.93
C SER A 83 -15.98 0.42 -1.46
N GLY A 84 -14.89 0.74 -0.74
CA GLY A 84 -14.67 0.33 0.65
C GLY A 84 -15.15 1.32 1.71
N GLU A 85 -15.32 2.61 1.37
CA GLU A 85 -15.77 3.64 2.32
C GLU A 85 -17.29 3.64 2.49
N HIS A 86 -18.07 3.32 1.46
CA HIS A 86 -19.54 3.36 1.51
C HIS A 86 -20.21 2.15 2.21
N ALA A 87 -19.47 1.09 2.56
CA ALA A 87 -20.05 -0.11 3.16
C ALA A 87 -20.15 -0.08 4.70
N ASN A 88 -19.88 1.07 5.35
CA ASN A 88 -19.51 1.11 6.77
C ASN A 88 -20.38 2.04 7.64
N GLU A 89 -21.65 2.28 7.28
CA GLU A 89 -22.58 3.06 8.12
C GLU A 89 -23.61 2.22 8.93
N HIS A 90 -23.61 0.90 8.78
CA HIS A 90 -24.51 0.02 9.55
C HIS A 90 -23.73 -1.11 10.25
N GLU A 91 -22.96 -0.81 11.29
CA GLU A 91 -22.64 -1.78 12.35
C GLU A 91 -21.96 -1.09 13.54
N GLY A 92 -22.46 -1.37 14.74
CA GLY A 92 -22.16 -0.65 15.98
C GLY A 92 -20.74 -0.77 16.53
N ALA A 93 -20.53 0.01 17.59
CA ALA A 93 -19.29 0.27 18.32
C ALA A 93 -18.44 -0.99 18.63
N GLY A 94 -17.47 -1.25 17.75
CA GLY A 94 -16.34 -2.12 18.01
C GLY A 94 -15.19 -1.65 17.13
N GLY A 95 -14.12 -1.12 17.72
CA GLY A 95 -13.01 -0.49 17.01
C GLY A 95 -12.43 -1.37 15.91
N ARG A 96 -12.80 -1.11 14.65
CA ARG A 96 -12.31 -1.82 13.47
C ARG A 96 -10.92 -1.28 13.14
N ARG A 97 -9.90 -2.14 13.29
CA ARG A 97 -8.53 -1.81 12.87
C ARG A 97 -8.50 -1.42 11.38
N PRO A 98 -7.76 -0.38 11.00
CA PRO A 98 -7.68 0.05 9.60
C PRO A 98 -7.14 -1.08 8.72
N ARG A 99 -7.74 -1.24 7.53
CA ARG A 99 -7.46 -2.35 6.61
C ARG A 99 -6.09 -2.12 5.96
N ARG A 100 -5.09 -2.93 6.34
CA ARG A 100 -3.73 -2.86 5.78
C ARG A 100 -3.69 -3.38 4.35
N ALA A 101 -3.19 -2.54 3.43
CA ALA A 101 -2.85 -2.92 2.07
C ALA A 101 -1.32 -2.99 1.93
N VAL A 102 -0.87 -3.87 1.06
CA VAL A 102 0.54 -4.01 0.70
C VAL A 102 0.68 -3.62 -0.76
N ALA A 103 1.36 -2.51 -1.01
CA ALA A 103 1.77 -2.07 -2.33
C ALA A 103 3.09 -2.75 -2.69
N VAL A 104 3.14 -3.37 -3.87
CA VAL A 104 4.40 -3.84 -4.45
C VAL A 104 4.71 -2.96 -5.65
N VAL A 105 5.78 -2.17 -5.51
CA VAL A 105 6.27 -1.22 -6.51
C VAL A 105 7.48 -1.82 -7.21
#